data_AF-A0A821I580-F1
#
_entry.id   AF-A0A821I580-F1
#
_cell.length_a   1.000
_cell.length_b   1.000
_cell.length_c   1.000
_cell.angle_alpha   90.00
_cell.angle_beta   90.00
_cell.angle_gamma   90.00
#
_symmetry.space_group_name_H-M   'P 1'
#
loop_
_entity.id
_entity.type
_entity.pdbx_description
1 polymer ?
#
loop_
_entity_poly.entity_id
_entity_poly.type
_entity_poly.pdbx_seq_one_letter_code
_entity_poly.pdbx_strand_id
1 'polypeptide(L)'
;MYCPIHKFGSRCLLTDTICQNSTCQNQDQCIPNDDYIISKLKFSCICPKGFIGDQYETSDNKLILSFEKNIILSQSIFIHFIEVIYNTTPARATTFKTILVRKNSIIIHWSQPFYLVFIESFNKIYYLVYLQKIYNGSTTINKTINSFDRLQNISRLFNESIVKLDLIRRIKYYHLPCEIYSPNLKCFYDDIHLCLCYDFNQ
;
A
#
# COMPACT_ATOMS: atom_id res chain seq x y z
N MET A 1 -7.01 3.31 39.57
CA MET A 1 -5.61 3.19 40.01
C MET A 1 -4.89 2.46 38.88
N TYR A 2 -3.87 3.06 38.27
CA TYR A 2 -3.14 2.45 37.15
C TYR A 2 -1.88 1.75 37.67
N CYS A 3 -1.71 0.46 37.37
CA CYS A 3 -0.50 -0.29 37.71
C CYS A 3 0.61 -0.07 36.66
N PRO A 4 1.89 -0.18 37.05
CA PRO A 4 3.00 -0.27 36.10
C PRO A 4 2.87 -1.48 35.17
N ILE A 5 3.48 -1.39 33.99
CA ILE A 5 3.50 -2.49 33.00
C ILE A 5 4.09 -3.75 33.66
N HIS A 6 3.45 -4.91 33.41
CA HIS A 6 3.72 -6.22 34.04
C HIS A 6 3.35 -6.35 35.52
N LYS A 7 2.60 -5.41 36.10
CA LYS A 7 2.11 -5.52 37.48
C LYS A 7 0.59 -5.46 37.54
N PHE A 8 -0.01 -6.32 38.36
CA PHE A 8 -1.46 -6.43 38.49
C PHE A 8 -1.91 -6.64 39.95
N GLY A 9 -3.23 -6.64 40.15
CA GLY A 9 -3.89 -6.77 41.45
C GLY A 9 -4.16 -5.42 42.13
N SER A 10 -4.98 -5.44 43.18
CA SER A 10 -5.48 -4.24 43.87
C SER A 10 -4.41 -3.31 44.45
N ARG A 11 -3.18 -3.82 44.61
CA ARG A 11 -2.00 -3.07 45.09
C ARG A 11 -0.82 -3.09 44.11
N CYS A 12 -0.98 -3.63 42.90
CA CYS A 12 0.08 -3.75 41.90
C CYS A 12 1.34 -4.49 42.42
N LEU A 13 1.17 -5.50 43.26
CA LEU A 13 2.28 -6.28 43.85
C LEU A 13 2.52 -7.61 43.13
N LEU A 14 1.57 -8.05 42.31
CA LEU A 14 1.70 -9.28 41.53
C LEU A 14 2.40 -8.95 40.21
N THR A 15 3.37 -9.76 39.82
CA THR A 15 4.13 -9.59 38.58
C THR A 15 3.65 -10.61 37.56
N ASP A 16 3.36 -10.15 36.35
CA ASP A 16 3.06 -11.03 35.23
C ASP A 16 4.34 -11.69 34.70
N THR A 17 4.36 -13.02 34.67
CA THR A 17 5.50 -13.82 34.21
C THR A 17 5.44 -14.16 32.72
N ILE A 18 4.33 -13.87 32.02
CA ILE A 18 4.09 -14.26 30.62
C ILE A 18 5.15 -13.64 29.69
N CYS A 19 5.57 -12.40 29.97
CA CYS A 19 6.56 -11.67 29.18
C CYS A 19 8.02 -11.84 29.68
N GLN A 20 8.30 -12.70 30.67
CA GLN A 20 9.65 -12.83 31.25
C GLN A 20 10.64 -13.62 30.38
N ASN A 21 10.16 -14.53 29.53
CA ASN A 21 10.97 -15.34 28.63
C ASN A 21 10.81 -14.87 27.18
N SER A 22 11.46 -13.76 26.80
CA SER A 22 11.71 -13.32 25.41
C SER A 22 10.71 -13.83 24.36
N THR A 23 9.42 -13.59 24.57
CA THR A 23 8.33 -14.14 23.75
C THR A 23 8.21 -13.42 22.41
N CYS A 24 8.64 -12.16 22.38
CA CYS A 24 8.74 -11.36 21.17
C CYS A 24 10.20 -11.40 20.69
N GLN A 25 10.44 -11.74 19.41
CA GLN A 25 11.80 -11.68 18.83
C GLN A 25 12.31 -10.21 18.77
N ASN A 26 13.60 -9.98 18.59
CA ASN A 26 14.20 -8.63 18.36
C ASN A 26 14.15 -7.57 19.49
N GLN A 27 14.03 -7.95 20.76
CA GLN A 27 14.20 -7.05 21.94
C GLN A 27 13.07 -6.01 22.17
N ASP A 28 11.86 -6.28 21.69
CA ASP A 28 10.74 -5.34 21.78
C ASP A 28 9.85 -5.50 23.03
N GLN A 29 8.91 -4.56 23.21
CA GLN A 29 8.02 -4.46 24.36
C GLN A 29 6.84 -5.45 24.25
N CYS A 30 6.84 -6.46 25.11
CA CYS A 30 5.73 -7.40 25.32
C CYS A 30 4.67 -6.77 26.25
N ILE A 31 3.39 -6.89 25.90
CA ILE A 31 2.25 -6.47 26.72
C ILE A 31 1.47 -7.73 27.11
N PRO A 32 1.38 -8.07 28.40
CA PRO A 32 0.51 -9.15 28.85
C PRO A 32 -0.96 -8.78 28.65
N ASN A 33 -1.79 -9.78 28.33
CA ASN A 33 -3.19 -9.56 28.06
C ASN A 33 -4.03 -9.99 29.27
N ASP A 34 -4.55 -9.02 30.02
CA ASP A 34 -5.30 -9.25 31.26
C ASP A 34 -6.64 -9.99 31.03
N ASP A 35 -7.17 -9.96 29.80
CA ASP A 35 -8.44 -10.58 29.38
C ASP A 35 -8.27 -11.95 28.67
N TYR A 36 -7.24 -12.72 29.05
CA TYR A 36 -6.93 -14.03 28.44
C TYR A 36 -8.12 -15.03 28.44
N ILE A 37 -9.09 -14.86 29.35
CA ILE A 37 -10.27 -15.73 29.42
C ILE A 37 -11.15 -15.59 28.16
N ILE A 38 -11.14 -14.42 27.51
CA ILE A 38 -11.96 -14.11 26.32
C ILE A 38 -11.14 -14.21 25.04
N SER A 39 -9.89 -13.72 25.05
CA SER A 39 -8.98 -13.83 23.92
C SER A 39 -8.00 -14.99 24.13
N LYS A 40 -7.96 -15.96 23.20
CA LYS A 40 -7.01 -17.09 23.22
C LYS A 40 -5.51 -16.67 23.28
N LEU A 41 -5.21 -15.39 23.06
CA LEU A 41 -3.87 -14.81 23.11
C LEU A 41 -3.54 -14.29 24.51
N LYS A 42 -2.50 -14.86 25.12
CA LYS A 42 -2.02 -14.53 26.48
C LYS A 42 -1.19 -13.23 26.54
N PHE A 43 -0.68 -12.76 25.41
CA PHE A 43 0.15 -11.56 25.31
C PHE A 43 0.04 -10.94 23.92
N SER A 44 0.58 -9.73 23.77
CA SER A 44 0.72 -9.03 22.50
C SER A 44 2.09 -8.36 22.43
N CYS A 45 2.66 -8.25 21.24
CA CYS A 45 3.98 -7.66 21.00
C CYS A 45 3.84 -6.31 20.27
N ILE A 46 4.50 -5.25 20.76
CA ILE A 46 4.49 -3.92 20.08
C ILE A 46 5.50 -3.92 18.92
N CYS A 47 5.00 -4.00 17.69
CA CYS A 47 5.84 -4.07 16.49
C CYS A 47 6.57 -2.76 16.18
N PRO A 48 7.91 -2.77 15.98
CA PRO A 48 8.61 -1.66 15.35
C PRO A 48 8.21 -1.55 13.87
N LYS A 49 8.36 -0.36 13.28
CA LYS A 49 8.04 -0.15 11.85
C LYS A 49 8.89 -1.09 10.98
N GLY A 50 8.28 -1.91 10.14
CA GLY A 50 8.98 -2.79 9.21
C GLY A 50 8.79 -4.30 9.45
N PHE A 51 8.00 -4.73 10.44
CA PHE A 51 7.82 -6.13 10.80
C PHE A 51 6.37 -6.48 11.16
N ILE A 52 5.99 -7.75 10.95
CA ILE A 52 4.64 -8.31 11.08
C ILE A 52 4.71 -9.69 11.75
N GLY A 53 3.65 -10.04 12.46
CA GLY A 53 3.39 -11.37 13.03
C GLY A 53 3.33 -11.33 14.55
N ASP A 54 2.69 -12.33 15.16
CA ASP A 54 2.52 -12.41 16.61
C ASP A 54 3.85 -12.46 17.37
N GLN A 55 4.93 -12.87 16.68
CA GLN A 55 6.30 -12.92 17.17
C GLN A 55 7.33 -12.23 16.24
N TYR A 56 6.87 -11.37 15.31
CA TYR A 56 7.73 -10.69 14.31
C TYR A 56 8.40 -11.59 13.27
N GLU A 57 7.71 -12.64 12.85
CA GLU A 57 8.26 -13.65 11.93
C GLU A 57 8.48 -13.14 10.50
N THR A 58 7.77 -12.08 10.10
CA THR A 58 7.73 -11.61 8.70
C THR A 58 8.15 -10.15 8.59
N SER A 59 9.05 -9.84 7.66
CA SER A 59 9.40 -8.44 7.34
C SER A 59 8.36 -7.79 6.44
N ASP A 60 8.10 -6.50 6.66
CA ASP A 60 7.24 -5.71 5.78
C ASP A 60 7.81 -5.68 4.36
N ASN A 61 6.92 -5.59 3.38
CA ASN A 61 7.33 -5.21 2.04
C ASN A 61 7.91 -3.80 2.08
N LYS A 62 9.06 -3.60 1.45
CA LYS A 62 9.77 -2.33 1.42
C LYS A 62 9.72 -1.76 0.02
N LEU A 63 8.96 -0.67 -0.17
CA LEU A 63 8.93 0.08 -1.41
C LEU A 63 9.89 1.26 -1.31
N ILE A 64 10.92 1.27 -2.15
CA ILE A 64 11.87 2.38 -2.32
C ILE A 64 11.54 3.07 -3.63
N LEU A 65 10.91 4.23 -3.52
CA LEU A 65 10.45 5.00 -4.67
C LEU A 65 11.37 6.19 -4.85
N SER A 66 12.02 6.29 -6.00
CA SER A 66 12.80 7.44 -6.43
C SER A 66 12.07 8.19 -7.54
N PHE A 67 12.36 9.48 -7.71
CA PHE A 67 11.68 10.33 -8.68
C PHE A 67 12.68 11.01 -9.61
N GLU A 68 12.41 10.95 -10.91
CA GLU A 68 13.20 11.70 -11.90
C GLU A 68 13.06 13.22 -11.69
N LYS A 69 14.08 13.97 -12.11
CA LYS A 69 14.19 15.42 -11.88
C LYS A 69 13.02 16.24 -12.45
N ASN A 70 12.36 15.73 -13.48
CA ASN A 70 11.22 16.34 -14.16
C ASN A 70 9.87 16.04 -13.47
N ILE A 71 9.83 15.17 -12.47
CA ILE A 71 8.62 14.84 -11.73
C ILE A 71 8.45 15.83 -10.58
N ILE A 72 7.50 16.74 -10.75
CA ILE A 72 7.12 17.69 -9.70
C ILE A 72 6.08 17.02 -8.81
N LEU A 73 6.49 16.68 -7.59
CA LEU A 73 5.59 16.16 -6.56
C LEU A 73 5.17 17.28 -5.63
N SER A 74 3.92 17.21 -5.21
CA SER A 74 3.44 18.00 -4.09
C SER A 74 4.13 17.57 -2.79
N GLN A 75 4.09 18.44 -1.78
CA GLN A 75 4.74 18.18 -0.48
C GLN A 75 4.27 16.89 0.19
N SER A 76 3.04 16.45 -0.07
CA SER A 76 2.60 15.11 0.30
C SER A 76 2.01 14.39 -0.90
N ILE A 77 2.16 13.07 -0.89
CA ILE A 77 1.59 12.16 -1.87
C ILE A 77 0.79 11.09 -1.14
N PHE A 78 -0.25 10.61 -1.79
CA PHE A 78 -1.01 9.43 -1.36
C PHE A 78 -0.49 8.21 -2.12
N ILE A 79 -0.38 7.09 -1.42
CA ILE A 79 0.01 5.81 -2.00
C ILE A 79 -1.13 4.84 -1.74
N HIS A 80 -1.66 4.29 -2.82
CA HIS A 80 -2.79 3.38 -2.80
C HIS A 80 -2.31 1.97 -3.10
N PHE A 81 -2.70 1.04 -2.24
CA PHE A 81 -2.47 -0.39 -2.35
C PHE A 81 -3.80 -1.06 -2.66
N ILE A 82 -3.82 -1.87 -3.72
CA ILE A 82 -4.99 -2.65 -4.10
C ILE A 82 -4.64 -4.13 -4.04
N GLU A 83 -5.43 -4.86 -3.26
CA GLU A 83 -5.42 -6.31 -3.20
C GLU A 83 -6.54 -6.86 -4.09
N VAL A 84 -6.19 -7.71 -5.06
CA VAL A 84 -7.17 -8.35 -5.94
C VAL A 84 -7.45 -9.75 -5.39
N ILE A 85 -8.63 -9.93 -4.82
CA ILE A 85 -9.08 -11.20 -4.26
C ILE A 85 -10.11 -11.80 -5.23
N TYR A 86 -9.94 -13.06 -5.61
CA TYR A 86 -10.83 -13.74 -6.56
C TYR A 86 -12.28 -13.74 -6.06
N ASN A 87 -13.24 -13.46 -6.94
CA ASN A 87 -14.69 -13.41 -6.65
C ASN A 87 -15.14 -12.44 -5.56
N THR A 88 -14.33 -11.46 -5.16
CA THR A 88 -14.74 -10.44 -4.18
C THR A 88 -14.32 -9.04 -4.61
N THR A 89 -14.87 -8.02 -3.94
CA THR A 89 -14.46 -6.64 -4.17
C THR A 89 -13.00 -6.45 -3.76
N PRO A 90 -12.15 -5.84 -4.60
CA PRO A 90 -10.75 -5.59 -4.24
C PRO A 90 -10.62 -4.80 -2.95
N ALA A 91 -9.77 -5.28 -2.03
CA ALA A 91 -9.46 -4.54 -0.82
C ALA A 91 -8.52 -3.39 -1.16
N ARG A 92 -8.73 -2.23 -0.53
CA ARG A 92 -8.00 -0.99 -0.84
C ARG A 92 -7.52 -0.38 0.45
N ALA A 93 -6.25 0.00 0.45
CA ALA A 93 -5.66 0.71 1.55
C ALA A 93 -4.88 1.91 1.02
N THR A 94 -4.95 3.03 1.74
CA THR A 94 -4.25 4.26 1.36
C THR A 94 -3.39 4.72 2.52
N THR A 95 -2.16 5.05 2.22
CA THR A 95 -1.26 5.76 3.14
C THR A 95 -0.80 7.05 2.49
N PHE A 96 -0.18 7.93 3.25
CA PHE A 96 0.41 9.14 2.71
C PHE A 96 1.85 9.30 3.21
N LYS A 97 2.65 9.98 2.40
CA LYS A 97 4.01 10.36 2.77
C LYS A 97 4.24 11.81 2.42
N THR A 98 4.84 12.53 3.35
CA THR A 98 5.36 13.87 3.12
C THR A 98 6.78 13.76 2.58
N ILE A 99 7.04 14.43 1.46
CA ILE A 99 8.33 14.46 0.79
C ILE A 99 9.11 15.66 1.35
N LEU A 100 10.22 15.37 2.02
CA LEU A 100 11.14 16.41 2.49
C LEU A 100 11.78 17.11 1.29
N VAL A 101 11.87 18.44 1.36
CA VAL A 101 12.51 19.28 0.35
C VAL A 101 13.95 18.76 0.09
N ARG A 102 14.31 18.55 -1.18
CA ARG A 102 15.60 17.99 -1.68
C ARG A 102 15.80 16.47 -1.53
N LYS A 103 14.83 15.71 -1.02
CA LYS A 103 14.87 14.23 -1.10
C LYS A 103 14.09 13.77 -2.33
N ASN A 104 14.79 13.06 -3.22
CA ASN A 104 14.21 12.49 -4.44
C ASN A 104 13.76 11.04 -4.25
N SER A 105 13.71 10.56 -3.01
CA SER A 105 13.25 9.22 -2.70
C SER A 105 12.48 9.14 -1.39
N ILE A 106 11.58 8.17 -1.34
CA ILE A 106 10.80 7.81 -0.16
C ILE A 106 10.87 6.30 0.07
N ILE A 107 10.76 5.91 1.33
CA ILE A 107 10.70 4.51 1.74
C ILE A 107 9.36 4.29 2.43
N ILE A 108 8.67 3.25 1.99
CA ILE A 108 7.39 2.82 2.53
C ILE A 108 7.56 1.37 2.97
N HIS A 109 7.15 1.10 4.21
CA HIS A 109 7.01 -0.25 4.75
C HIS A 109 5.53 -0.57 4.73
N TRP A 110 5.18 -1.71 4.13
CA TRP A 110 3.80 -2.12 3.93
C TRP A 110 3.59 -3.59 4.29
N SER A 111 2.66 -3.83 5.19
CA SER A 111 2.45 -5.14 5.80
C SER A 111 1.40 -6.00 5.10
N GLN A 112 0.42 -5.37 4.47
CA GLN A 112 -0.70 -6.09 3.89
C GLN A 112 -0.38 -6.58 2.47
N PRO A 113 -1.02 -7.66 1.99
CA PRO A 113 -0.91 -8.08 0.60
C PRO A 113 -1.37 -6.99 -0.38
N PHE A 114 -0.74 -6.94 -1.55
CA PHE A 114 -1.13 -6.04 -2.63
C PHE A 114 -0.69 -6.59 -3.98
N TYR A 115 -1.39 -6.19 -5.05
CA TYR A 115 -1.07 -6.57 -6.43
C TYR A 115 -0.82 -5.34 -7.30
N LEU A 116 -1.44 -4.21 -6.95
CA LEU A 116 -1.32 -2.96 -7.67
C LEU A 116 -1.01 -1.83 -6.68
N VAL A 117 -0.04 -0.99 -7.05
CA VAL A 117 0.32 0.22 -6.30
C VAL A 117 0.37 1.41 -7.24
N PHE A 118 -0.29 2.49 -6.87
CA PHE A 118 -0.20 3.77 -7.56
C PHE A 118 -0.06 4.94 -6.57
N ILE A 119 0.54 6.02 -7.04
CA ILE A 119 0.66 7.27 -6.30
C ILE A 119 -0.35 8.26 -6.84
N GLU A 120 -0.98 9.00 -5.94
CA GLU A 120 -1.78 10.19 -6.23
C GLU A 120 -1.10 11.43 -5.63
N SER A 121 -0.88 12.42 -6.49
CA SER A 121 -0.48 13.78 -6.09
C SER A 121 -1.71 14.64 -5.81
N PHE A 122 -1.58 15.70 -5.00
CA PHE A 122 -2.68 16.63 -4.68
C PHE A 122 -3.40 17.20 -5.91
N ASN A 123 -2.70 17.33 -7.04
CA ASN A 123 -3.29 17.82 -8.29
C ASN A 123 -4.00 16.71 -9.10
N LYS A 124 -4.39 15.60 -8.48
CA LYS A 124 -4.96 14.40 -9.13
C LYS A 124 -4.10 13.88 -10.28
N ILE A 125 -2.79 13.90 -10.07
CA ILE A 125 -1.83 13.28 -10.99
C ILE A 125 -1.51 11.90 -10.44
N TYR A 126 -1.77 10.88 -11.26
CA TYR A 126 -1.60 9.48 -10.89
C TYR A 126 -0.34 8.90 -11.55
N TYR A 127 0.39 8.08 -10.80
CA TYR A 127 1.56 7.34 -11.30
C TYR A 127 1.44 5.86 -10.95
N LEU A 128 1.61 4.98 -11.92
CA LEU A 128 1.71 3.54 -11.69
C LEU A 128 3.07 3.23 -11.07
N VAL A 129 3.07 2.66 -9.88
CA VAL A 129 4.30 2.31 -9.17
C VAL A 129 4.68 0.87 -9.43
N TYR A 130 3.73 -0.03 -9.23
CA TYR A 130 4.01 -1.45 -9.22
C TYR A 130 2.77 -2.26 -9.58
N LEU A 131 2.98 -3.33 -10.33
CA LEU A 131 1.97 -4.29 -10.72
C LEU A 131 2.59 -5.69 -10.68
N GLN A 132 1.92 -6.63 -10.02
CA GLN A 132 2.32 -8.03 -9.97
C GLN A 132 1.12 -8.96 -10.11
N LYS A 133 1.33 -10.14 -10.72
CA LYS A 133 0.30 -11.19 -10.86
C LYS A 133 0.23 -12.08 -9.61
N ILE A 134 1.38 -12.35 -8.98
CA ILE A 134 1.51 -13.23 -7.81
C ILE A 134 2.10 -12.39 -6.67
N TYR A 135 1.49 -12.46 -5.49
CA TYR A 135 2.00 -11.77 -4.31
C TYR A 135 3.16 -12.55 -3.68
N ASN A 136 4.31 -11.89 -3.56
CA ASN A 136 5.45 -12.38 -2.79
C ASN A 136 5.62 -11.46 -1.57
N GLY A 137 5.47 -12.03 -0.37
CA GLY A 137 5.70 -11.31 0.88
C GLY A 137 7.17 -10.98 1.11
N SER A 138 7.43 -10.05 2.03
CA SER A 138 8.79 -9.65 2.45
C SER A 138 9.68 -9.14 1.30
N THR A 139 9.10 -8.54 0.26
CA THR A 139 9.84 -8.11 -0.92
C THR A 139 10.34 -6.67 -0.81
N THR A 140 11.52 -6.40 -1.38
CA THR A 140 12.03 -5.04 -1.58
C THR A 140 11.82 -4.63 -3.03
N ILE A 141 10.95 -3.64 -3.24
CA ILE A 141 10.60 -3.11 -4.56
C ILE A 141 11.30 -1.77 -4.74
N ASN A 142 12.20 -1.70 -5.72
CA ASN A 142 12.89 -0.48 -6.09
C ASN A 142 12.30 0.05 -7.40
N LYS A 143 11.73 1.26 -7.38
CA LYS A 143 11.11 1.86 -8.56
C LYS A 143 11.50 3.33 -8.69
N THR A 144 12.09 3.67 -9.83
CA THR A 144 12.23 5.07 -10.25
C THR A 144 10.99 5.46 -11.06
N ILE A 145 10.26 6.45 -10.56
CA ILE A 145 9.08 7.03 -11.20
C ILE A 145 9.52 8.04 -12.23
N ASN A 146 9.03 7.85 -13.46
CA ASN A 146 9.29 8.72 -14.60
C ASN A 146 8.00 9.16 -15.29
N SER A 147 8.14 9.88 -16.39
CA SER A 147 6.99 10.42 -17.15
C SER A 147 6.12 9.35 -17.81
N PHE A 148 6.66 8.17 -18.13
CA PHE A 148 5.92 7.04 -18.69
C PHE A 148 5.08 6.30 -17.66
N ASP A 149 5.42 6.42 -16.38
CA ASP A 149 4.62 5.87 -15.29
C ASP A 149 3.38 6.72 -15.00
N ARG A 150 3.31 7.95 -15.53
CA ARG A 150 2.18 8.85 -15.35
C ARG A 150 0.96 8.35 -16.13
N LEU A 151 -0.17 8.20 -15.44
CA LEU A 151 -1.42 7.85 -16.09
C LEU A 151 -1.96 9.07 -16.85
N GLN A 152 -2.41 8.81 -18.07
CA GLN A 152 -3.10 9.82 -18.86
C GLN A 152 -4.59 9.84 -18.53
N ASN A 153 -5.18 11.04 -18.55
CA ASN A 153 -6.63 11.16 -18.49
C ASN A 153 -7.23 10.67 -19.81
N ILE A 154 -8.35 9.95 -19.73
CA ILE A 154 -9.10 9.45 -20.87
C ILE A 154 -9.43 10.53 -21.91
N SER A 155 -9.62 11.78 -21.47
CA SER A 155 -9.89 12.93 -22.33
C SER A 155 -8.76 13.26 -23.31
N ARG A 156 -7.55 12.77 -23.05
CA ARG A 156 -6.40 12.91 -23.95
C ARG A 156 -6.24 11.73 -24.91
N LEU A 157 -6.89 10.61 -24.61
CA LEU A 157 -6.77 9.36 -25.35
C LEU A 157 -7.93 9.17 -26.32
N PHE A 158 -9.10 9.75 -26.02
CA PHE A 158 -10.28 9.67 -26.86
C PHE A 158 -10.69 11.00 -27.47
N ASN A 159 -11.40 10.89 -28.59
CA ASN A 159 -12.16 11.99 -29.17
C ASN A 159 -13.22 12.48 -28.18
N GLU A 160 -13.53 13.78 -28.23
CA GLU A 160 -14.51 14.41 -27.33
C GLU A 160 -15.89 13.73 -27.35
N SER A 161 -16.30 13.19 -28.50
CA SER A 161 -17.57 12.50 -28.66
C SER A 161 -17.69 11.29 -27.75
N ILE A 162 -16.61 10.50 -27.62
CA ILE A 162 -16.57 9.31 -26.75
C ILE A 162 -16.50 9.74 -25.29
N VAL A 163 -15.70 10.75 -24.95
CA VAL A 163 -15.54 11.25 -23.58
C VAL A 163 -16.88 11.76 -23.01
N LYS A 164 -17.70 12.41 -23.86
CA LYS A 164 -19.02 12.92 -23.49
C LYS A 164 -20.11 11.84 -23.35
N LEU A 165 -19.83 10.59 -23.72
CA LEU A 165 -20.78 9.49 -23.50
C LEU A 165 -20.97 9.21 -22.01
N ASP A 166 -22.17 8.71 -21.68
CA ASP A 166 -22.42 8.10 -20.39
C ASP A 166 -21.41 6.97 -20.10
N LEU A 167 -21.00 6.86 -18.85
CA LEU A 167 -20.00 5.93 -18.36
C LEU A 167 -20.22 4.49 -18.87
N ILE A 168 -21.46 3.98 -18.84
CA ILE A 168 -21.77 2.59 -19.24
C ILE A 168 -21.44 2.37 -20.72
N ARG A 169 -21.69 3.39 -21.56
CA ARG A 169 -21.36 3.35 -22.98
C ARG A 169 -19.87 3.56 -23.20
N ARG A 170 -19.25 4.45 -22.44
CA ARG A 170 -17.85 4.81 -22.54
C ARG A 170 -16.92 3.64 -22.21
N ILE A 171 -17.24 2.86 -21.16
CA ILE A 171 -16.46 1.68 -20.74
C ILE A 171 -16.29 0.66 -21.88
N LYS A 172 -17.27 0.54 -22.79
CA LYS A 172 -17.18 -0.38 -23.93
C LYS A 172 -15.99 -0.09 -24.83
N TYR A 173 -15.48 1.15 -24.82
CA TYR A 173 -14.36 1.57 -25.66
C TYR A 173 -13.01 1.45 -24.96
N TYR A 174 -12.93 1.12 -23.67
CA TYR A 174 -11.69 1.22 -22.87
C TYR A 174 -10.55 0.31 -23.33
N HIS A 175 -10.83 -0.68 -24.19
CA HIS A 175 -9.80 -1.49 -24.83
C HIS A 175 -9.03 -0.72 -25.91
N LEU A 176 -9.67 0.22 -26.63
CA LEU A 176 -9.10 0.91 -27.78
C LEU A 176 -7.81 1.70 -27.49
N PRO A 177 -7.68 2.47 -26.39
CA PRO A 177 -6.45 3.20 -26.13
C PRO A 177 -5.26 2.25 -25.92
N CYS A 178 -5.50 1.09 -25.29
CA CYS A 178 -4.48 0.09 -25.13
C CYS A 178 -4.07 -0.52 -26.47
N GLU A 179 -5.00 -0.74 -27.40
CA GLU A 179 -4.68 -1.24 -28.75
C GLU A 179 -3.90 -0.22 -29.59
N ILE A 180 -4.26 1.06 -29.52
CA ILE A 180 -3.69 2.11 -30.36
C ILE A 180 -2.33 2.58 -29.82
N TYR A 181 -2.19 2.70 -28.50
CA TYR A 181 -1.02 3.30 -27.86
C TYR A 181 -0.10 2.28 -27.18
N SER A 182 -0.38 0.98 -27.24
CA SER A 182 0.56 -0.06 -26.81
C SER A 182 1.83 -0.04 -27.68
N PRO A 183 3.03 -0.22 -27.09
CA PRO A 183 3.32 -0.52 -25.68
C PRO A 183 3.54 0.71 -24.79
N ASN A 184 3.37 1.92 -25.33
CA ASN A 184 3.71 3.16 -24.64
C ASN A 184 2.69 3.54 -23.55
N LEU A 185 1.45 3.09 -23.68
CA LEU A 185 0.39 3.28 -22.69
C LEU A 185 0.23 2.04 -21.82
N LYS A 186 0.71 2.10 -20.58
CA LYS A 186 0.53 1.00 -19.60
C LYS A 186 -0.79 1.10 -18.84
N CYS A 187 -1.27 2.32 -18.63
CA CYS A 187 -2.45 2.59 -17.84
C CYS A 187 -2.97 4.00 -18.09
N PHE A 188 -4.25 4.18 -17.83
CA PHE A 188 -4.94 5.47 -17.92
C PHE A 188 -6.03 5.54 -16.86
N TYR A 189 -6.59 6.73 -16.67
CA TYR A 189 -7.70 6.92 -15.75
C TYR A 189 -8.82 7.74 -16.39
N ASP A 190 -10.02 7.48 -15.89
CA ASP A 190 -11.25 8.24 -16.10
C ASP A 190 -11.68 8.86 -14.76
N ASP A 191 -12.83 9.53 -14.70
CA ASP A 191 -13.33 10.20 -13.49
C ASP A 191 -13.44 9.29 -12.26
N ILE A 192 -13.71 8.00 -12.48
CA ILE A 192 -13.94 7.02 -11.40
C ILE A 192 -13.17 5.71 -11.55
N HIS A 193 -12.56 5.45 -12.71
CA HIS A 193 -11.90 4.18 -13.02
C HIS A 193 -10.41 4.40 -13.32
N LEU A 194 -9.60 3.48 -12.82
CA LEU A 194 -8.21 3.31 -13.24
C LEU A 194 -8.13 2.05 -14.09
N CYS A 195 -7.63 2.17 -15.31
CA CYS A 195 -7.56 1.10 -16.29
C CYS A 195 -6.12 0.72 -16.56
N LEU A 196 -5.82 -0.58 -16.51
CA LEU A 196 -4.54 -1.16 -16.84
C LEU A 196 -4.61 -1.73 -18.26
N CYS A 197 -3.63 -1.41 -19.09
CA CYS A 197 -3.43 -2.05 -20.37
C CYS A 197 -2.67 -3.35 -20.12
N TYR A 198 -3.36 -4.48 -20.30
CA TYR A 198 -2.75 -5.80 -20.23
C TYR A 198 -2.42 -6.27 -21.65
N ASP A 199 -1.20 -6.76 -21.84
CA ASP A 199 -0.92 -7.61 -22.98
C ASP A 199 -1.56 -8.98 -22.71
N PHE A 200 -2.60 -9.34 -23.47
CA PHE A 200 -3.21 -10.67 -23.43
C PHE A 200 -2.27 -11.79 -23.93
N ASN A 201 -1.02 -11.48 -24.29
CA ASN A 201 -0.07 -12.37 -24.95
C ASN A 201 1.12 -12.82 -24.07
N GLN A 202 0.96 -12.91 -22.73
CA GLN A 202 1.94 -13.55 -21.84
C GLN A 202 1.31 -14.36 -20.70
#